data_AF-A0A7H0VBT6-F1
#
_entry.id   AF-A0A7H0VBT6-F1
#
_cell.length_a   1.000
_cell.length_b   1.000
_cell.length_c   1.000
_cell.angle_alpha   90.00
_cell.angle_beta   90.00
_cell.angle_gamma   90.00
#
_symmetry.space_group_name_H-M   'P 1'
#
loop_
_entity.id
_entity.type
_entity.pdbx_description
1 polymer ?
#
loop_
_entity_poly.entity_id
_entity_poly.type
_entity_poly.pdbx_seq_one_letter_code
_entity_poly.pdbx_strand_id
1 'polypeptide(L)'
;MELIFPQRSRARIAALHHLRAEFNEDLKTATAARRKELEQQIALVRNGVFPEEFDAGEMVKLVEKKQSFSNEPLSTTELMTFNTYFDINPGKICGQEVIASSRDFPVSIAGNREDVEKAIDRTLETKNSMELEAQALELELNLFEL
;
A
#
# COMPACT_ATOMS: atom_id res chain seq x y z
N MET A 1 7.45 -14.35 5.04
CA MET A 1 6.05 -13.97 4.73
C MET A 1 5.74 -12.75 5.60
N GLU A 2 5.60 -11.56 5.03
CA GLU A 2 5.21 -10.37 5.82
C GLU A 2 3.81 -10.60 6.40
N LEU A 3 3.64 -10.35 7.71
CA LEU A 3 2.35 -10.52 8.39
C LEU A 3 1.40 -9.44 7.87
N ILE A 4 0.48 -9.85 6.99
CA ILE A 4 -0.61 -8.98 6.52
C ILE A 4 -1.61 -8.84 7.68
N PHE A 5 -1.94 -7.60 8.04
CA PHE A 5 -2.98 -7.29 9.02
C PHE A 5 -4.20 -6.69 8.30
N PRO A 6 -5.22 -7.50 7.94
CA PRO A 6 -6.39 -7.02 7.21
C PRO A 6 -7.15 -5.91 7.95
N GLN A 7 -7.28 -6.02 9.27
CA GLN A 7 -7.89 -5.00 10.13
C GLN A 7 -7.25 -3.62 9.96
N ARG A 8 -5.91 -3.57 10.05
CA ARG A 8 -5.17 -2.33 9.92
C ARG A 8 -5.32 -1.71 8.53
N SER A 9 -5.32 -2.57 7.50
CA SER A 9 -5.52 -2.13 6.11
C SER A 9 -6.92 -1.54 5.90
N ARG A 10 -7.96 -2.16 6.48
CA ARG A 10 -9.33 -1.61 6.47
C ARG A 10 -9.43 -0.30 7.25
N ALA A 11 -8.78 -0.20 8.40
CA ALA A 11 -8.74 1.03 9.17
C ALA A 11 -8.04 2.17 8.41
N ARG A 12 -6.96 1.88 7.67
CA ARG A 12 -6.31 2.83 6.76
C ARG A 12 -7.24 3.30 5.66
N ILE A 13 -7.94 2.38 4.99
CA ILE A 13 -8.93 2.71 3.96
C ILE A 13 -10.01 3.63 4.53
N ALA A 14 -10.55 3.30 5.71
CA ALA A 14 -11.55 4.10 6.39
C ALA A 14 -11.02 5.49 6.78
N ALA A 15 -9.79 5.58 7.30
CA ALA A 15 -9.15 6.86 7.62
C ALA A 15 -9.03 7.78 6.39
N LEU A 16 -8.60 7.24 5.24
CA LEU A 16 -8.52 7.97 3.98
C LEU A 16 -9.89 8.41 3.48
N HIS A 17 -10.93 7.58 3.64
CA HIS A 17 -12.30 7.97 3.31
C HIS A 17 -12.81 9.12 4.19
N HIS A 18 -12.58 9.06 5.50
CA HIS A 18 -12.97 10.12 6.43
C HIS A 18 -12.29 11.44 6.09
N LEU A 19 -10.97 11.41 5.90
CA LEU A 19 -10.18 12.60 5.61
C LEU A 19 -10.54 13.20 4.24
N ARG A 20 -10.81 12.35 3.24
CA ARG A 20 -11.37 12.80 1.95
C ARG A 20 -12.73 13.47 2.12
N ALA A 21 -13.62 12.92 2.96
CA ALA A 21 -14.95 13.49 3.18
C ALA A 21 -14.84 14.88 3.84
N GLU A 22 -14.00 15.01 4.87
CA GLU A 22 -13.72 16.27 5.56
C GLU A 22 -13.21 17.34 4.57
N PHE A 23 -12.20 17.02 3.76
CA PHE A 23 -11.70 17.97 2.77
C PHE A 23 -12.73 18.38 1.72
N ASN A 24 -13.64 17.47 1.33
CA ASN A 24 -14.70 17.81 0.38
C ASN A 24 -15.76 18.73 1.01
N GLU A 25 -16.02 18.64 2.31
CA GLU A 25 -16.89 19.58 3.02
C GLU A 25 -16.22 20.96 3.14
N ASP A 26 -14.95 21.00 3.54
CA ASP A 26 -14.17 22.23 3.65
C ASP A 26 -14.04 22.94 2.30
N LEU A 27 -13.93 22.20 1.19
CA LEU A 27 -13.85 22.75 -0.17
C LEU A 27 -15.07 23.61 -0.55
N LYS A 28 -16.24 23.30 0.02
CA LYS A 28 -17.49 24.02 -0.27
C LYS A 28 -17.49 25.43 0.33
N THR A 29 -16.82 25.61 1.47
CA THR A 29 -16.80 26.87 2.23
C THR A 29 -15.48 27.62 2.10
N ALA A 30 -14.47 27.02 1.46
CA ALA A 30 -13.12 27.56 1.33
C ALA A 30 -13.01 28.81 0.43
N THR A 31 -12.08 29.69 0.81
CA THR A 31 -11.58 30.80 -0.02
C THR A 31 -10.73 30.29 -1.20
N ALA A 32 -10.51 31.12 -2.22
CA ALA A 32 -9.82 30.71 -3.45
C ALA A 32 -8.41 30.13 -3.24
N ALA A 33 -7.63 30.66 -2.29
CA ALA A 33 -6.30 30.15 -1.97
C ALA A 33 -6.36 28.78 -1.27
N ARG A 34 -7.21 28.65 -0.24
CA ARG A 34 -7.41 27.40 0.50
C ARG A 34 -8.03 26.31 -0.37
N ARG A 35 -8.87 26.68 -1.34
CA ARG A 35 -9.46 25.73 -2.30
C ARG A 35 -8.38 24.98 -3.08
N LYS A 36 -7.36 25.68 -3.60
CA LYS A 36 -6.28 25.05 -4.38
C LYS A 36 -5.49 24.03 -3.55
N GLU A 37 -5.22 24.36 -2.29
CA GLU A 37 -4.55 23.48 -1.34
C GLU A 37 -5.39 22.24 -1.03
N LEU A 38 -6.68 22.42 -0.71
CA LEU A 38 -7.61 21.31 -0.47
C LEU A 38 -7.75 20.39 -1.70
N GLU A 39 -7.79 20.95 -2.92
CA GLU A 39 -7.79 20.15 -4.14
C GLU A 39 -6.55 19.26 -4.27
N GLN A 40 -5.36 19.79 -3.92
CA GLN A 40 -4.12 19.00 -3.89
C GLN A 40 -4.17 17.91 -2.82
N GLN A 41 -4.62 18.25 -1.60
CA GLN A 41 -4.76 17.29 -0.52
C GLN A 41 -5.77 16.17 -0.86
N ILE A 42 -6.91 16.50 -1.46
CA ILE A 42 -7.89 15.52 -1.97
C ILE A 42 -7.26 14.61 -3.03
N ALA A 43 -6.44 15.17 -3.93
CA ALA A 43 -5.78 14.40 -4.97
C ALA A 43 -4.77 13.41 -4.39
N LEU A 44 -4.03 13.76 -3.33
CA LEU A 44 -3.13 12.85 -2.60
C LEU A 44 -3.90 11.70 -1.97
N VAL A 45 -4.96 12.02 -1.23
CA VAL A 45 -5.77 11.04 -0.49
C VAL A 45 -6.47 10.09 -1.43
N ARG A 46 -6.90 10.56 -2.61
CA ARG A 46 -7.44 9.71 -3.68
C ARG A 46 -6.45 8.63 -4.12
N ASN A 47 -5.15 8.92 -4.08
CA ASN A 47 -4.10 7.97 -4.42
C ASN A 47 -3.60 7.17 -3.20
N GLY A 48 -4.23 7.32 -2.04
CA GLY A 48 -3.89 6.59 -0.83
C GLY A 48 -2.73 7.17 -0.04
N VAL A 49 -2.36 8.43 -0.29
CA VAL A 49 -1.28 9.14 0.40
C VAL A 49 -1.88 10.14 1.39
N PHE A 50 -1.41 10.10 2.63
CA PHE A 50 -1.78 11.09 3.64
C PHE A 50 -0.99 12.39 3.39
N PRO A 51 -1.64 13.56 3.43
CA PRO A 51 -0.93 14.84 3.36
C PRO A 51 0.07 14.98 4.52
N GLU A 52 1.16 15.73 4.35
CA GLU A 52 2.24 15.88 5.33
C GLU A 52 1.77 16.39 6.71
N GLU A 53 0.64 17.09 6.76
CA GLU A 53 0.01 17.59 7.98
C GLU A 53 -0.57 16.48 8.86
N PHE A 54 -0.75 15.27 8.32
CA PHE A 54 -1.42 14.16 8.98
C PHE A 54 -0.47 12.96 9.13
N ASP A 55 -0.25 12.52 10.38
CA ASP A 55 0.46 11.27 10.64
C ASP A 55 -0.44 10.09 10.30
N ALA A 56 -0.05 9.33 9.26
CA ALA A 56 -0.79 8.15 8.80
C ALA A 56 -0.99 7.11 9.90
N GLY A 57 0.03 6.88 10.74
CA GLY A 57 -0.02 5.91 11.82
C GLY A 57 -0.99 6.31 12.93
N GLU A 58 -1.03 7.59 13.29
CA GLU A 58 -1.99 8.11 14.27
C GLU A 58 -3.42 8.05 13.74
N MET A 59 -3.65 8.47 12.49
CA MET A 59 -4.97 8.44 11.87
C MET A 59 -5.55 7.02 11.80
N VAL A 60 -4.74 6.04 11.40
CA VAL A 60 -5.13 4.64 11.38
C VAL A 60 -5.51 4.15 12.78
N LYS A 61 -4.66 4.39 13.79
CA LYS A 61 -4.93 3.99 15.18
C LYS A 61 -6.20 4.64 15.74
N LEU A 62 -6.47 5.88 15.37
CA LEU A 62 -7.64 6.62 15.83
C LEU A 62 -8.91 5.99 15.28
N VAL A 63 -8.89 5.53 14.03
CA VAL A 63 -9.99 4.81 13.40
C VAL A 63 -10.14 3.39 13.98
N GLU A 64 -9.03 2.66 14.21
CA GLU A 64 -9.04 1.34 14.87
C GLU A 64 -9.67 1.40 16.28
N LYS A 65 -9.49 2.50 17.00
CA LYS A 65 -10.12 2.70 18.32
C LYS A 65 -11.62 3.02 18.23
N LYS A 66 -12.06 3.66 17.15
CA LYS A 66 -13.45 4.10 16.95
C LYS A 66 -14.33 3.01 16.35
N GLN A 67 -13.77 2.14 15.52
CA GLN A 67 -14.50 1.15 14.76
C GLN A 67 -13.78 -0.21 14.78
N SER A 68 -14.54 -1.28 14.98
CA SER A 68 -14.04 -2.65 14.83
C SER A 68 -14.05 -3.06 13.35
N PHE A 69 -12.94 -3.62 12.87
CA PHE A 69 -12.83 -4.16 11.52
C PHE A 69 -12.74 -5.70 11.54
N SER A 70 -13.24 -6.35 10.49
CA SER A 70 -13.09 -7.80 10.31
C SER A 70 -11.62 -8.17 10.14
N ASN A 71 -11.24 -9.35 10.63
CA ASN A 71 -9.93 -9.97 10.43
C ASN A 71 -9.88 -10.92 9.23
N GLU A 72 -10.98 -11.06 8.49
CA GLU A 72 -11.03 -11.87 7.28
C GLU A 72 -10.06 -11.35 6.22
N PRO A 73 -9.61 -12.21 5.28
CA PRO A 73 -8.80 -11.77 4.16
C PRO A 73 -9.39 -10.54 3.44
N LEU A 74 -8.53 -9.67 2.92
CA LEU A 74 -8.97 -8.51 2.15
C LEU A 74 -9.62 -8.97 0.84
N SER A 75 -10.77 -8.39 0.54
CA SER A 75 -11.41 -8.54 -0.76
C SER A 75 -10.60 -7.84 -1.85
N THR A 76 -10.80 -8.24 -3.11
CA THR A 76 -10.12 -7.63 -4.25
C THR A 76 -10.40 -6.13 -4.34
N THR A 77 -11.62 -5.70 -4.00
CA THR A 77 -11.99 -4.28 -3.98
C THR A 77 -11.20 -3.51 -2.92
N GLU A 78 -11.04 -4.08 -1.72
CA GLU A 78 -10.23 -3.47 -0.65
C GLU A 78 -8.75 -3.38 -1.05
N LEU A 79 -8.19 -4.43 -1.67
CA LEU A 79 -6.80 -4.43 -2.14
C LEU A 79 -6.52 -3.36 -3.20
N MET A 80 -7.46 -3.15 -4.12
CA MET A 80 -7.31 -2.15 -5.19
C MET A 80 -7.68 -0.73 -4.75
N THR A 81 -8.31 -0.57 -3.59
CA THR A 81 -8.67 0.74 -3.06
C THR A 81 -7.45 1.43 -2.47
N PHE A 82 -7.22 2.70 -2.82
CA PHE A 82 -6.14 3.54 -2.28
C PHE A 82 -4.74 2.89 -2.33
N ASN A 83 -4.47 2.13 -3.41
CA ASN A 83 -3.22 1.41 -3.62
C ASN A 83 -2.83 0.48 -2.44
N THR A 84 -3.81 -0.03 -1.69
CA THR A 84 -3.58 -0.87 -0.50
C THR A 84 -2.75 -2.11 -0.80
N TYR A 85 -2.87 -2.68 -2.01
CA TYR A 85 -2.02 -3.77 -2.46
C TYR A 85 -0.53 -3.44 -2.40
N PHE A 86 -0.14 -2.25 -2.86
CA PHE A 86 1.26 -1.80 -2.89
C PHE A 86 1.74 -1.36 -1.50
N ASP A 87 0.86 -0.82 -0.66
CA ASP A 87 1.12 -0.54 0.75
C ASP A 87 1.48 -1.82 1.52
N ILE A 88 0.79 -2.92 1.23
CA ILE A 88 1.06 -4.25 1.81
C ILE A 88 2.30 -4.92 1.20
N ASN A 89 2.62 -4.61 -0.07
CA ASN A 89 3.71 -5.23 -0.80
C ASN A 89 4.72 -4.19 -1.30
N PRO A 90 5.41 -3.45 -0.40
CA PRO A 90 6.31 -2.38 -0.81
C PRO A 90 7.46 -2.89 -1.69
N GLY A 91 7.88 -4.15 -1.51
CA GLY A 91 8.90 -4.78 -2.36
C GLY A 91 8.49 -5.05 -3.81
N LYS A 92 7.22 -4.81 -4.17
CA LYS A 92 6.74 -4.84 -5.56
C LYS A 92 6.80 -3.46 -6.22
N ILE A 93 7.08 -2.41 -5.46
CA ILE A 93 7.32 -1.07 -5.98
C ILE A 93 8.80 -0.98 -6.36
N CYS A 94 9.07 -0.81 -7.65
CA CYS A 94 10.42 -0.69 -8.19
C CYS A 94 10.95 0.75 -8.05
N GLY A 95 10.98 1.27 -6.82
CA GLY A 95 11.40 2.64 -6.53
C GLY A 95 10.74 3.21 -5.27
N GLN A 96 10.89 4.50 -5.05
CA GLN A 96 10.30 5.23 -3.94
C GLN A 96 9.12 6.09 -4.42
N GLU A 97 8.04 6.10 -3.64
CA GLU A 97 6.92 7.00 -3.85
C GLU A 97 7.32 8.44 -3.49
N VAL A 98 7.13 9.37 -4.42
CA VAL A 98 7.42 10.80 -4.27
C VAL A 98 6.17 11.60 -4.58
N ILE A 99 5.87 12.55 -3.70
CA ILE A 99 4.79 13.52 -3.93
C ILE A 99 5.23 14.48 -5.03
N ALA A 100 4.50 14.47 -6.13
CA ALA A 100 4.75 15.34 -7.27
C ALA A 100 3.90 16.62 -7.16
N SER A 101 4.42 17.71 -7.71
CA SER A 101 3.69 19.00 -7.75
C SER A 101 2.54 19.03 -8.77
N SER A 102 2.36 17.95 -9.55
CA SER A 102 1.32 17.86 -10.57
C SER A 102 -0.05 17.64 -9.94
N ARG A 103 -1.06 18.38 -10.41
CA ARG A 103 -2.43 18.25 -9.92
C ARG A 103 -3.08 16.93 -10.33
N ASP A 104 -2.84 16.51 -11.57
CA ASP A 104 -3.49 15.33 -12.14
C ASP A 104 -2.77 14.03 -11.75
N PHE A 105 -1.45 14.13 -11.50
CA PHE A 105 -0.59 13.02 -11.09
C PHE A 105 0.23 13.42 -9.84
N PRO A 106 -0.40 13.51 -8.66
CA PRO A 106 0.25 14.02 -7.45
C PRO A 106 1.22 13.02 -6.81
N VAL A 107 1.32 11.81 -7.35
CA VAL A 107 2.21 10.74 -6.88
C VAL A 107 3.00 10.23 -8.07
N SER A 108 4.32 10.08 -7.89
CA SER A 108 5.23 9.50 -8.87
C SER A 108 6.14 8.48 -8.20
N ILE A 109 6.61 7.48 -8.96
CA ILE A 109 7.60 6.52 -8.47
C ILE A 109 8.94 6.90 -9.06
N ALA A 110 9.87 7.32 -8.20
CA ALA A 110 11.26 7.57 -8.56
C ALA A 110 12.07 6.31 -8.26
N GLY A 111 12.61 5.66 -9.28
CA GLY A 111 13.39 4.44 -9.13
C GLY A 111 14.42 4.29 -10.24
N ASN A 112 15.43 3.47 -9.96
CA ASN A 112 16.50 3.16 -10.89
C ASN A 112 16.35 1.73 -11.42
N ARG A 113 17.15 1.41 -12.45
CA ARG A 113 17.21 0.05 -13.01
C ARG A 113 17.49 -1.02 -11.94
N GLU A 114 18.35 -0.70 -10.98
CA GLU A 114 18.70 -1.60 -9.88
C GLU A 114 17.50 -1.98 -9.00
N ASP A 115 16.53 -1.07 -8.83
CA ASP A 115 15.33 -1.35 -8.03
C ASP A 115 14.40 -2.33 -8.75
N VAL A 116 14.36 -2.26 -10.09
CA VAL A 116 13.64 -3.21 -10.94
C VAL A 116 14.29 -4.59 -10.85
N GLU A 117 15.62 -4.67 -10.98
CA GLU A 117 16.36 -5.93 -10.90
C GLU A 117 16.15 -6.58 -9.53
N LYS A 118 16.30 -5.83 -8.43
CA LYS A 118 16.04 -6.32 -7.06
C LYS A 118 14.61 -6.86 -6.87
N ALA A 119 13.60 -6.16 -7.42
CA ALA A 119 12.21 -6.59 -7.29
C ALA A 119 11.93 -7.90 -8.06
N ILE A 120 12.56 -8.06 -9.22
CA ILE A 120 12.49 -9.29 -10.03
C ILE A 120 13.23 -10.42 -9.32
N ASP A 121 14.47 -10.20 -8.90
CA ASP A 121 15.32 -11.20 -8.24
C ASP A 121 14.65 -11.74 -6.98
N ARG A 122 14.10 -10.87 -6.11
CA ARG A 122 13.34 -11.28 -4.92
C ARG A 122 12.16 -12.20 -5.28
N THR A 123 11.52 -11.96 -6.42
CA THR A 123 10.40 -12.78 -6.90
C THR A 123 10.86 -14.13 -7.43
N LEU A 124 12.02 -14.18 -8.09
CA LEU A 124 12.61 -15.41 -8.64
C LEU A 124 13.24 -16.28 -7.55
N GLU A 125 13.95 -15.70 -6.59
CA GLU A 125 14.53 -16.41 -5.43
C GLU A 125 13.46 -17.15 -4.63
N THR A 126 12.27 -16.56 -4.48
CA THR A 126 11.14 -17.19 -3.78
C THR A 126 10.67 -18.47 -4.48
N LYS A 127 10.77 -18.55 -5.82
CA LYS A 127 10.41 -19.75 -6.58
C LYS A 127 11.50 -20.82 -6.51
N ASN A 128 12.76 -20.39 -6.58
CA ASN A 128 13.90 -21.31 -6.52
C ASN A 128 13.97 -22.07 -5.19
N SER A 129 13.56 -21.48 -4.07
CA SER A 129 13.57 -22.17 -2.76
C SER A 129 12.69 -23.43 -2.75
N MET A 130 11.47 -23.33 -3.28
CA MET A 130 10.54 -24.48 -3.31
C MET A 130 10.99 -25.55 -4.32
N GLU A 131 11.55 -25.14 -5.47
CA GLU A 131 12.10 -26.08 -6.44
C GLU A 131 13.34 -26.80 -5.90
N LEU A 132 14.21 -26.10 -5.16
CA LEU A 132 15.37 -26.68 -4.48
C LEU A 132 14.96 -27.67 -3.38
N GLU A 133 13.96 -27.33 -2.57
CA GLU A 133 13.43 -28.24 -1.55
C GLU A 133 12.80 -29.49 -2.18
N ALA A 134 12.05 -29.33 -3.27
CA ALA A 134 11.47 -30.46 -4.00
C ALA A 134 12.55 -31.38 -4.60
N GLN A 135 13.59 -30.81 -5.20
CA GLN A 135 14.73 -31.58 -5.75
C GLN A 135 15.51 -32.31 -4.65
N ALA A 136 15.71 -31.67 -3.49
CA ALA A 136 16.35 -32.31 -2.33
C ALA A 136 15.53 -33.51 -1.83
N LEU A 137 14.20 -33.36 -1.75
CA LEU A 137 13.30 -34.43 -1.33
C LEU A 137 13.28 -35.61 -2.33
N GLU A 138 13.25 -35.34 -3.65
CA GLU A 138 13.35 -36.37 -4.67
C GLU A 138 14.67 -37.16 -4.57
N LEU A 139 15.79 -36.48 -4.30
CA LEU A 139 17.08 -37.11 -4.08
C LEU A 139 17.07 -38.04 -2.86
N GLU A 140 16.49 -37.61 -1.75
CA GLU A 140 16.33 -38.45 -0.56
C GLU A 140 15.47 -39.68 -0.84
N LEU A 141 14.32 -39.52 -1.48
CA LEU A 141 13.43 -40.64 -1.85
C LEU A 141 14.14 -41.65 -2.75
N ASN A 142 14.86 -41.19 -3.78
CA ASN A 142 15.64 -42.05 -4.67
C ASN A 142 16.78 -42.79 -3.94
N LEU A 143 17.37 -42.19 -2.90
CA LEU A 143 18.39 -42.83 -2.06
C LEU A 143 17.80 -43.91 -1.14
N PHE A 144 16.53 -43.82 -0.75
CA PHE A 144 15.85 -44.82 0.08
C PHE A 144 15.27 -46.00 -0.73
N GLU A 145 15.10 -45.86 -2.04
CA GLU A 145 14.63 -46.94 -2.94
C GLU A 145 15.77 -47.86 -3.47
N LEU A 146 17.02 -47.62 -3.03
CA LEU A 146 18.23 -48.39 -3.36
C LEU A 146 18.62 -49.37 -2.24
#